data_AF-A0A358N285-F1
#
_entry.id   AF-A0A358N285-F1
#
_cell.length_a   1.000
_cell.length_b   1.000
_cell.length_c   1.000
_cell.angle_alpha   90.00
_cell.angle_beta   90.00
_cell.angle_gamma   90.00
#
_symmetry.space_group_name_H-M   'P 1'
#
loop_
_entity.id
_entity.type
_entity.pdbx_description
1 polymer ?
#
loop_
_entity_poly.entity_id
_entity_poly.type
_entity_poly.pdbx_seq_one_letter_code
_entity_poly.pdbx_strand_id
1 'polypeptide(L)'
;MARPVTLFTGQWADLPIEKMARMTSEFGYDGIELACWGDHFEVDRALAEDDYCDNQRKLLDDAGLQCHAISAHLLGQAVLDNIDERHEAILPPYIWGDG
;
A
#
# COMPACT_ATOMS: atom_id res chain seq x y z
N MET A 1 -18.02 16.68 -13.01
CA MET A 1 -17.17 16.49 -11.82
C MET A 1 -15.73 16.60 -12.24
N ALA A 2 -14.86 17.17 -11.40
CA ALA A 2 -13.41 17.11 -11.62
C ALA A 2 -12.92 15.66 -11.42
N ARG A 3 -11.78 15.31 -12.01
CA ARG A 3 -11.15 13.99 -11.80
C ARG A 3 -10.50 13.98 -10.41
N PRO A 4 -10.63 12.90 -9.62
CA PRO A 4 -9.98 12.82 -8.32
C PRO A 4 -8.46 12.82 -8.47
N VAL A 5 -7.77 13.52 -7.58
CA VAL A 5 -6.31 13.51 -7.45
C VAL A 5 -5.94 12.70 -6.21
N THR A 6 -5.17 11.63 -6.41
CA THR A 6 -4.80 10.69 -5.35
C THR A 6 -3.30 10.70 -5.06
N LEU A 7 -2.92 10.49 -3.80
CA LEU A 7 -1.52 10.35 -3.40
C LEU A 7 -1.11 8.88 -3.37
N PHE A 8 -0.04 8.52 -4.07
CA PHE A 8 0.58 7.21 -3.95
C PHE A 8 1.47 7.13 -2.69
N THR A 9 1.31 6.04 -1.94
CA THR A 9 1.92 5.90 -0.61
C THR A 9 3.28 5.21 -0.59
N GLY A 10 3.81 4.75 -1.73
CA GLY A 10 5.03 3.94 -1.75
C GLY A 10 6.28 4.63 -1.21
N GLN A 11 6.41 5.95 -1.40
CA GLN A 11 7.51 6.76 -0.86
C GLN A 11 7.40 7.01 0.64
N TRP A 12 6.30 6.60 1.27
CA TRP A 12 5.95 6.90 2.65
C TRP A 12 5.73 5.66 3.52
N ALA A 13 6.13 4.48 3.04
CA ALA A 13 5.91 3.21 3.74
C ALA A 13 6.73 3.06 5.04
N ASP A 14 7.58 4.03 5.36
CA ASP A 14 8.23 4.20 6.66
C ASP A 14 7.30 4.82 7.72
N LEU A 15 6.18 5.42 7.31
CA LEU A 15 5.16 5.98 8.19
C LEU A 15 3.97 5.02 8.33
N PRO A 16 3.30 4.96 9.50
CA PRO A 16 2.09 4.18 9.65
C PRO A 16 0.95 4.69 8.75
N ILE A 17 0.10 3.78 8.26
CA ILE A 17 -1.02 4.12 7.36
C ILE A 17 -1.98 5.15 7.95
N GLU A 18 -2.27 5.10 9.26
CA GLU A 18 -3.12 6.09 9.93
C GLU A 18 -2.55 7.51 9.83
N LYS A 19 -1.22 7.64 9.96
CA LYS A 19 -0.54 8.92 9.83
C LYS A 19 -0.58 9.40 8.38
N MET A 20 -0.36 8.49 7.43
CA MET A 20 -0.40 8.81 6.01
C MET A 20 -1.79 9.19 5.50
N ALA A 21 -2.85 8.50 5.95
CA ALA A 21 -4.23 8.87 5.64
C ALA A 21 -4.56 10.28 6.15
N ARG A 22 -4.22 10.60 7.41
CA ARG A 22 -4.42 11.95 7.95
C ARG A 22 -3.66 13.01 7.14
N MET A 23 -2.38 12.80 6.89
CA MET A 23 -1.55 13.75 6.12
C MET A 23 -2.08 13.94 4.70
N THR A 24 -2.51 12.87 4.02
CA THR A 24 -3.06 12.93 2.66
C THR A 24 -4.32 13.79 2.60
N SER A 25 -5.20 13.66 3.60
CA SER A 25 -6.39 14.50 3.75
C SER A 25 -6.03 15.96 4.06
N GLU A 26 -5.10 16.21 4.98
CA GLU A 26 -4.60 17.56 5.31
C GLU A 26 -3.92 18.27 4.11
N PHE A 27 -3.29 17.50 3.22
CA PHE A 27 -2.69 18.02 1.99
C PHE A 27 -3.72 18.39 0.91
N GLY A 28 -4.97 17.95 1.06
CA GLY A 28 -6.06 18.26 0.13
C GLY A 28 -6.19 17.31 -1.06
N TYR A 29 -5.66 16.09 -0.97
CA TYR A 29 -5.92 15.05 -1.97
C TYR A 29 -7.34 14.49 -1.81
N ASP A 30 -7.95 14.09 -2.94
CA ASP A 30 -9.28 13.47 -2.96
C ASP A 30 -9.22 11.99 -2.52
N GLY A 31 -8.04 11.39 -2.56
CA GLY A 31 -7.84 9.99 -2.22
C GLY A 31 -6.40 9.57 -2.11
N ILE A 32 -6.22 8.27 -1.93
CA ILE A 32 -4.95 7.62 -1.62
C ILE A 32 -4.84 6.31 -2.40
N GLU A 33 -3.66 6.03 -2.93
CA GLU A 33 -3.30 4.79 -3.59
C GLU A 33 -2.36 4.01 -2.66
N LEU A 34 -2.83 2.86 -2.17
CA LEU A 34 -2.14 2.09 -1.15
C LEU A 34 -1.04 1.21 -1.76
N ALA A 35 0.17 1.36 -1.26
CA ALA A 35 1.27 0.48 -1.58
C ALA A 35 1.10 -0.85 -0.83
N CYS A 36 1.39 -1.98 -1.49
CA CYS A 36 1.29 -3.31 -0.89
C CYS A 36 2.53 -3.70 -0.06
N TRP A 37 3.07 -2.76 0.72
CA TRP A 37 4.21 -2.94 1.63
C TRP A 37 4.13 -1.94 2.79
N GLY A 38 4.93 -2.15 3.84
CA GLY A 38 4.71 -1.49 5.13
C GLY A 38 3.41 -1.99 5.76
N ASP A 39 2.70 -1.12 6.49
CA ASP A 39 1.36 -1.40 7.02
C ASP A 39 0.24 -0.78 6.14
N HIS A 40 0.59 -0.29 4.95
CA HIS A 40 -0.34 0.42 4.07
C HIS A 40 -1.41 -0.48 3.45
N PHE A 41 -1.00 -1.65 2.95
CA PHE A 41 -1.92 -2.71 2.51
C PHE A 41 -1.20 -4.07 2.50
N GLU A 42 -1.59 -4.96 3.41
CA GLU A 42 -1.00 -6.28 3.60
C GLU A 42 -1.87 -7.32 2.86
N VAL A 43 -1.41 -7.76 1.70
CA VAL A 43 -2.18 -8.62 0.79
C VAL A 43 -2.48 -9.99 1.39
N ASP A 44 -1.56 -10.54 2.18
CA ASP A 44 -1.73 -11.81 2.89
C ASP A 44 -2.83 -11.70 3.95
N ARG A 45 -2.86 -10.62 4.73
CA ARG A 45 -3.94 -10.35 5.70
C ARG A 45 -5.26 -10.10 4.99
N ALA A 46 -5.27 -9.36 3.89
CA ALA A 46 -6.47 -9.16 3.08
C ALA A 46 -7.10 -10.47 2.56
N LEU A 47 -6.30 -11.55 2.44
CA LEU A 47 -6.77 -12.88 2.05
C LEU A 47 -7.12 -13.78 3.24
N ALA A 48 -6.53 -13.55 4.41
CA ALA A 48 -6.65 -14.41 5.59
C ALA A 48 -7.65 -13.89 6.64
N GLU A 49 -7.90 -12.58 6.68
CA GLU A 49 -8.73 -11.89 7.66
C GLU A 49 -9.98 -11.31 6.96
N ASP A 50 -11.14 -11.88 7.25
CA ASP A 50 -12.42 -11.53 6.59
C ASP A 50 -12.77 -10.04 6.70
N ASP A 51 -12.35 -9.36 7.78
CA ASP A 51 -12.68 -7.96 8.07
C ASP A 51 -11.57 -6.96 7.71
N TYR A 52 -10.41 -7.43 7.22
CA TYR A 52 -9.25 -6.57 6.96
C TYR A 52 -9.56 -5.45 5.95
N CYS A 53 -10.15 -5.81 4.80
CA CYS A 53 -10.49 -4.84 3.76
C CYS A 53 -11.54 -3.82 4.23
N ASP A 54 -12.50 -4.25 5.05
CA ASP A 54 -13.53 -3.37 5.61
C ASP A 54 -12.93 -2.39 6.62
N ASN A 55 -12.01 -2.87 7.47
CA ASN A 55 -11.27 -2.03 8.41
C ASN A 55 -10.39 -1.00 7.69
N GLN A 56 -9.72 -1.40 6.61
CA GLN A 56 -8.93 -0.47 5.79
C GLN A 56 -9.82 0.56 5.08
N ARG A 57 -10.96 0.14 4.53
CA ARG A 57 -11.94 1.07 3.94
C ARG A 57 -12.42 2.08 4.97
N LYS A 58 -12.76 1.61 6.19
CA LYS A 58 -13.20 2.46 7.29
C LYS A 58 -12.15 3.51 7.66
N LEU A 59 -10.88 3.12 7.77
CA LEU A 59 -9.78 4.05 8.07
C LEU A 59 -9.71 5.19 7.05
N LEU A 60 -9.86 4.88 5.76
CA LEU A 60 -9.82 5.86 4.69
C LEU A 60 -11.07 6.75 4.66
N ASP A 61 -12.26 6.15 4.87
CA ASP A 61 -13.53 6.87 4.93
C ASP A 61 -13.56 7.86 6.11
N ASP A 62 -13.03 7.47 7.27
CA ASP A 62 -12.89 8.34 8.45
C ASP A 62 -11.97 9.55 8.16
N ALA A 63 -11.01 9.41 7.24
CA ALA A 63 -10.15 10.49 6.76
C ALA A 63 -10.73 11.27 5.56
N GLY A 64 -11.88 10.86 5.03
CA GLY A 64 -12.52 11.46 3.85
C GLY A 64 -11.81 11.15 2.54
N LEU A 65 -11.05 10.06 2.47
CA LEU A 65 -10.22 9.70 1.32
C LEU A 65 -10.83 8.57 0.49
N GLN A 66 -10.86 8.75 -0.83
CA GLN A 66 -11.17 7.68 -1.77
C GLN A 66 -9.96 6.75 -1.95
N CYS A 67 -10.20 5.49 -2.32
CA CYS A 67 -9.14 4.58 -2.77
C CYS A 67 -9.65 3.78 -3.97
N HIS A 68 -9.03 4.04 -5.13
CA HIS A 68 -9.39 3.48 -6.44
C HIS A 68 -8.37 2.46 -6.95
N ALA A 69 -7.20 2.38 -6.31
CA ALA A 69 -6.09 1.55 -6.74
C ALA A 69 -5.20 1.15 -5.56
N ILE A 70 -4.55 0.01 -5.72
CA ILE A 70 -3.43 -0.48 -4.89
C ILE A 70 -2.24 -0.78 -5.81
N SER A 71 -1.03 -0.72 -5.29
CA SER A 71 0.19 -0.88 -6.09
C SER A 71 1.16 -1.87 -5.47
N ALA A 72 1.55 -2.90 -6.22
CA ALA A 72 2.43 -3.98 -5.79
C ALA A 72 3.76 -3.99 -6.57
N HIS A 73 4.38 -2.83 -6.75
CA HIS A 73 5.59 -2.66 -7.58
C HIS A 73 6.76 -3.55 -7.15
N LEU A 74 7.04 -3.63 -5.84
CA LEU A 74 8.19 -4.37 -5.31
C LEU A 74 8.13 -5.87 -5.65
N LEU A 75 6.98 -6.51 -5.36
CA LEU A 75 6.77 -7.91 -5.69
C LEU A 75 6.68 -8.13 -7.20
N GLY A 76 6.01 -7.21 -7.92
CA GLY A 76 5.90 -7.29 -9.38
C GLY A 76 7.24 -7.27 -10.09
N GLN A 77 8.24 -6.54 -9.56
CA GLN A 77 9.59 -6.50 -10.11
C GLN A 77 10.22 -7.90 -10.17
N ALA A 78 10.02 -8.71 -9.13
CA ALA A 78 10.61 -10.04 -9.01
C ALA A 78 9.98 -11.11 -9.91
N VAL A 79 8.99 -10.76 -10.74
CA VAL A 79 8.32 -11.75 -11.62
C VAL A 79 9.18 -12.09 -12.84
N LEU A 80 9.85 -11.10 -13.44
CA LEU A 80 10.62 -11.28 -14.69
C LEU A 80 12.06 -10.76 -14.60
N ASP A 81 12.47 -10.19 -13.46
CA ASP A 81 13.85 -9.75 -13.27
C ASP A 81 14.81 -10.91 -13.01
N ASN A 82 16.08 -10.68 -13.33
CA ASN A 82 17.15 -11.52 -12.80
C ASN A 82 17.32 -11.20 -11.31
N ILE A 83 16.97 -12.15 -10.46
CA ILE A 83 17.00 -12.00 -9.00
C ILE A 83 18.45 -11.81 -8.52
N ASP A 84 18.61 -10.85 -7.62
CA ASP A 84 19.86 -10.50 -6.95
C ASP A 84 19.60 -9.86 -5.59
N GLU A 85 20.67 -9.51 -4.87
CA GLU A 85 20.65 -8.90 -3.52
C GLU A 85 19.76 -7.66 -3.35
N ARG A 86 19.39 -6.95 -4.44
CA ARG A 86 18.47 -5.81 -4.36
C ARG A 86 17.04 -6.26 -4.08
N HIS A 87 16.70 -7.48 -4.48
CA HIS A 87 15.38 -8.08 -4.28
C HIS A 87 15.20 -8.53 -2.83
N GLU A 88 16.25 -9.02 -2.18
CA GLU A 88 16.23 -9.38 -0.75
C GLU A 88 15.77 -8.21 0.13
N ALA A 89 16.15 -6.98 -0.22
CA ALA A 89 15.80 -5.78 0.51
C ALA A 89 14.33 -5.35 0.37
N ILE A 90 13.60 -5.85 -0.64
CA ILE A 90 12.25 -5.39 -0.98
C ILE A 90 11.18 -6.49 -0.97
N LEU A 91 11.60 -7.76 -0.99
CA LEU A 91 10.69 -8.89 -0.98
C LEU A 91 10.40 -9.35 0.47
N PRO A 92 9.15 -9.75 0.76
CA PRO A 92 8.83 -10.41 2.01
C PRO A 92 9.65 -11.70 2.19
N PRO A 93 10.00 -12.10 3.43
CA PRO A 93 10.79 -13.31 3.68
C PRO A 93 10.19 -14.59 3.09
N TYR A 94 8.85 -14.68 3.06
CA TYR A 94 8.16 -15.85 2.51
C TYR A 94 8.20 -15.92 0.97
N ILE A 95 8.54 -14.82 0.29
CA ILE A 95 8.78 -14.77 -1.16
C ILE A 95 10.27 -14.92 -1.46
N TRP A 96 11.14 -14.25 -0.69
CA TRP A 96 12.58 -14.31 -0.87
C TRP A 96 13.15 -15.72 -0.68
N GLY A 97 12.76 -16.42 0.40
CA GLY A 97 13.28 -17.77 0.66
C GLY A 97 14.80 -17.82 0.81
N ASP A 98 15.47 -18.49 -0.13
CA ASP A 98 16.93 -18.66 -0.20
C ASP A 98 17.60 -17.93 -1.39
N GLY A 99 16.87 -17.05 -2.07
CA GLY A 99 17.31 -16.28 -3.24
C GLY A 99 16.81 -16.86 -4.56
#